data_AF-A0A6C0L0A0-F1
#
_entry.id   AF-A0A6C0L0A0-F1
#
_cell.length_a   1.000
_cell.length_b   1.000
_cell.length_c   1.000
_cell.angle_alpha   90.00
_cell.angle_beta   90.00
_cell.angle_gamma   90.00
#
_symmetry.space_group_name_H-M   'P 1'
#
loop_
_entity.id
_entity.type
_entity.pdbx_description
1 polymer ?
#
loop_
_entity_poly.entity_id
_entity_poly.type
_entity_poly.pdbx_seq_one_letter_code
_entity_poly.pdbx_strand_id
1 'polypeptide(L)'
;MPGGLLNLIAYGNQNIILNGNPKKTFFKSVYMKHTNFGIQKFRLDYQGARDIDPNNDSVYRFKIPRNAELLLDSYLCFTLPDIWSPIWPPIEVGDIWKPYHFKWINNIGTSLIKTVKVMIGTQLIQEYPGEYIRCVVERDFSEAKKKIFDTMTGNIQEIHSPEIYNIDFVNNYPNAIYRQTDQEPSIRGRKIYVPLNPWFMNNTQMSVPLVALQYNELTIEITLKPIKEMFTINNVAEITNLDESYITKDSNLFTRIQPNFSDDRHLLYRFLQPPASLELYESDYGNKITNWNADVHLISNYCFLTKEESTVFALNEQKYLMKDVKYNIHYNLAGTNKVKIDTNALVSSWMWFFRRSDAYERNQWSNYTNWKTINKPSTLLESSDIGATVDISGYQNSVTPSENVIYNDEANRRTDIEYVNNLFTPVFSQENEKYILQNFSILLDGKYREVNLDAGIYNYLEPYRASNLSNDIGLYCYNFGINTTDMYQPSGAINLSRFNKIEFEITTIEPQIDPSAEFFTICDENGQIIGVSKDRSQYLYTYEMHLFEERYNILRFLSGNGGLLYAR
;
A
#
# COMPACT_ATOMS: atom_id res chain seq x y z
N MET A 1 -46.81 -35.63 -18.55
CA MET A 1 -45.71 -35.53 -17.57
C MET A 1 -45.99 -34.35 -16.63
N PRO A 2 -46.52 -34.58 -15.41
CA PRO A 2 -47.04 -33.51 -14.52
C PRO A 2 -46.04 -33.00 -13.46
N GLY A 3 -44.72 -33.05 -13.70
CA GLY A 3 -43.71 -32.79 -12.67
C GLY A 3 -43.87 -31.47 -11.91
N GLY A 4 -44.07 -30.35 -12.62
CA GLY A 4 -44.26 -29.04 -11.98
C GLY A 4 -45.61 -28.87 -11.25
N LEU A 5 -46.65 -29.60 -11.67
CA LEU A 5 -47.97 -29.55 -11.05
C LEU A 5 -47.98 -30.23 -9.67
N LEU A 6 -47.13 -31.25 -9.48
CA LEU A 6 -46.98 -31.94 -8.19
C LEU A 6 -46.51 -30.98 -7.08
N ASN A 7 -45.64 -30.00 -7.40
CA ASN A 7 -45.21 -28.98 -6.43
C ASN A 7 -46.35 -28.03 -6.00
N LEU A 8 -47.35 -27.83 -6.85
CA LEU A 8 -48.52 -27.00 -6.51
C LEU A 8 -49.54 -27.76 -5.66
N ILE A 9 -49.69 -29.07 -5.90
CA ILE A 9 -50.59 -29.95 -5.17
C ILE A 9 -50.05 -30.28 -3.77
N ALA A 10 -48.72 -30.33 -3.60
CA ALA A 10 -48.04 -30.55 -2.33
C ALA A 10 -48.07 -29.32 -1.40
N TYR A 11 -49.26 -28.72 -1.21
CA TYR A 11 -49.48 -27.59 -0.31
C TYR A 11 -50.00 -28.07 1.05
N GLY A 12 -49.35 -27.64 2.14
CA GLY A 12 -49.77 -27.94 3.51
C GLY A 12 -49.56 -26.76 4.46
N ASN A 13 -49.76 -27.01 5.76
CA ASN A 13 -49.67 -25.96 6.79
C ASN A 13 -48.29 -25.27 6.85
N GLN A 14 -47.21 -25.97 6.50
CA GLN A 14 -45.86 -25.39 6.45
C GLN A 14 -45.71 -24.35 5.34
N ASN A 15 -46.45 -24.48 4.23
CA ASN A 15 -46.40 -23.53 3.12
C ASN A 15 -46.96 -22.15 3.48
N ILE A 16 -47.70 -22.01 4.59
CA ILE A 16 -48.20 -20.71 5.07
C ILE A 16 -47.05 -19.74 5.36
N ILE A 17 -45.90 -20.25 5.84
CA ILE A 17 -44.71 -19.44 6.16
C ILE A 17 -44.14 -18.75 4.91
N LEU A 18 -44.20 -19.43 3.76
CA LEU A 18 -43.57 -18.97 2.51
C LEU A 18 -44.58 -18.35 1.53
N ASN A 19 -45.74 -18.99 1.36
CA ASN A 19 -46.68 -18.71 0.27
C ASN A 19 -48.10 -18.38 0.78
N GLY A 20 -48.31 -18.26 2.09
CA GLY A 20 -49.58 -17.82 2.66
C GLY A 20 -49.77 -16.31 2.45
N ASN A 21 -50.88 -15.90 1.81
CA ASN A 21 -51.17 -14.51 1.47
C ASN A 21 -49.96 -13.77 0.84
N PRO A 22 -49.52 -14.19 -0.37
CA PRO A 22 -48.27 -13.73 -0.96
C PRO A 22 -48.26 -12.21 -1.19
N LYS A 23 -47.22 -11.54 -0.67
CA LYS A 23 -47.02 -10.07 -0.80
C LYS A 23 -46.11 -9.67 -1.96
N LYS A 24 -45.40 -10.62 -2.55
CA LYS A 24 -44.44 -10.42 -3.65
C LYS A 24 -44.61 -11.55 -4.66
N THR A 25 -44.52 -11.21 -5.94
CA THR A 25 -44.41 -12.20 -7.03
C THR A 25 -43.03 -12.06 -7.68
N PHE A 26 -42.44 -13.19 -8.06
CA PHE A 26 -41.20 -13.22 -8.84
C PHE A 26 -41.43 -13.06 -10.34
N PHE A 27 -42.68 -13.10 -10.80
CA PHE A 27 -43.03 -13.14 -12.22
C PHE A 27 -43.55 -11.79 -12.76
N LYS A 28 -43.55 -10.73 -11.92
CA LYS A 28 -43.87 -9.36 -12.34
C LYS A 28 -43.04 -8.38 -11.53
N SER A 29 -42.14 -7.67 -12.19
CA SER A 29 -41.42 -6.54 -11.61
C SER A 29 -42.23 -5.25 -11.74
N VAL A 30 -42.26 -4.45 -10.68
CA VAL A 30 -42.73 -3.05 -10.70
C VAL A 30 -41.50 -2.19 -10.43
N TYR A 31 -41.15 -1.30 -11.35
CA TYR A 31 -40.06 -0.36 -11.16
C TYR A 31 -40.57 0.95 -10.56
N MET A 32 -39.73 1.63 -9.78
CA MET A 32 -40.02 2.97 -9.26
C MET A 32 -39.53 4.02 -10.26
N LYS A 33 -40.37 5.01 -10.57
CA LYS A 33 -39.96 6.17 -11.39
C LYS A 33 -39.05 7.06 -10.55
N HIS A 34 -37.97 7.56 -11.13
CA HIS A 34 -37.02 8.49 -10.50
C HIS A 34 -37.06 9.86 -11.19
N THR A 35 -36.44 10.87 -10.57
CA THR A 35 -36.25 12.19 -11.19
C THR A 35 -35.28 12.08 -12.37
N ASN A 36 -35.43 12.97 -13.36
CA ASN A 36 -34.56 12.95 -14.53
C ASN A 36 -33.24 13.65 -14.20
N PHE A 37 -32.11 13.04 -14.56
CA PHE A 37 -30.78 13.60 -14.34
C PHE A 37 -29.83 13.22 -15.48
N GLY A 38 -28.76 14.00 -15.65
CA GLY A 38 -27.69 13.72 -16.61
C GLY A 38 -26.33 13.68 -15.93
N ILE A 39 -25.42 12.81 -16.37
CA ILE A 39 -24.06 12.74 -15.82
C ILE A 39 -23.05 13.08 -16.92
N GLN A 40 -22.09 13.95 -16.60
CA GLN A 40 -21.00 14.31 -17.50
C GLN A 40 -19.67 14.39 -16.74
N LYS A 41 -18.59 13.98 -17.41
CA LYS A 41 -17.22 14.13 -16.88
C LYS A 41 -16.65 15.47 -17.30
N PHE A 42 -16.02 16.17 -16.37
CA PHE A 42 -15.26 17.38 -16.65
C PHE A 42 -13.80 17.18 -16.22
N ARG A 43 -12.89 17.66 -17.07
CA ARG A 43 -11.48 17.77 -16.76
C ARG A 43 -11.23 19.10 -16.05
N LEU A 44 -10.66 19.04 -14.85
CA LEU A 44 -10.30 20.19 -14.05
C LEU A 44 -8.78 20.31 -14.05
N ASP A 45 -8.30 21.30 -14.77
CA ASP A 45 -6.90 21.57 -14.94
C ASP A 45 -6.33 22.42 -13.80
N TYR A 46 -5.10 22.12 -13.39
CA TYR A 46 -4.39 22.96 -12.44
C TYR A 46 -3.90 24.26 -13.10
N GLN A 47 -4.00 25.35 -12.35
CA GLN A 47 -3.51 26.68 -12.74
C GLN A 47 -2.05 26.84 -12.28
N GLY A 48 -1.11 26.33 -13.08
CA GLY A 48 0.32 26.37 -12.78
C GLY A 48 1.10 25.33 -13.57
N ALA A 49 2.36 25.10 -13.19
CA ALA A 49 3.13 23.96 -13.69
C ALA A 49 2.45 22.65 -13.28
N ARG A 50 2.41 21.67 -14.19
CA ARG A 50 1.71 20.39 -13.99
C ARG A 50 2.69 19.24 -13.87
N ASP A 51 3.91 19.58 -13.49
CA ASP A 51 5.08 18.75 -13.43
C ASP A 51 5.31 18.40 -11.96
N ILE A 52 5.74 17.17 -11.67
CA ILE A 52 5.99 16.75 -10.30
C ILE A 52 7.45 17.05 -9.97
N ASP A 53 7.69 17.74 -8.86
CA ASP A 53 9.04 18.04 -8.39
C ASP A 53 9.78 16.72 -8.03
N PRO A 54 11.00 16.49 -8.53
CA PRO A 54 11.76 15.28 -8.22
C PRO A 54 12.24 15.18 -6.76
N ASN A 55 12.45 16.32 -6.09
CA ASN A 55 13.11 16.41 -4.79
C ASN A 55 12.18 16.81 -3.64
N ASN A 56 11.18 17.65 -3.92
CA ASN A 56 10.29 18.24 -2.93
C ASN A 56 8.82 17.84 -3.13
N ASP A 57 8.02 18.04 -2.08
CA ASP A 57 6.58 17.85 -2.16
C ASP A 57 5.94 18.90 -3.09
N SER A 58 5.01 18.46 -3.94
CA SER A 58 4.27 19.33 -4.86
C SER A 58 2.82 19.49 -4.40
N VAL A 59 2.34 20.73 -4.27
CA VAL A 59 0.98 21.03 -3.78
C VAL A 59 0.07 21.53 -4.91
N TYR A 60 -0.99 20.77 -5.18
CA TYR A 60 -1.98 21.08 -6.20
C TYR A 60 -3.31 21.46 -5.57
N ARG A 61 -3.82 22.65 -5.88
CA ARG A 61 -5.12 23.16 -5.40
C ARG A 61 -6.09 23.24 -6.57
N PHE A 62 -7.14 22.42 -6.54
CA PHE A 62 -8.19 22.40 -7.55
C PHE A 62 -9.46 23.05 -7.01
N LYS A 63 -9.86 24.16 -7.64
CA LYS A 63 -11.17 24.77 -7.40
C LYS A 63 -12.21 24.03 -8.25
N ILE A 64 -13.26 23.52 -7.60
CA ILE A 64 -14.32 22.79 -8.29
C ILE A 64 -15.31 23.80 -8.88
N PRO A 65 -15.36 23.97 -10.22
CA PRO A 65 -16.30 24.89 -10.84
C PRO A 65 -17.73 24.39 -10.70
N ARG A 66 -18.68 25.31 -10.59
CA ARG A 66 -20.13 25.00 -10.51
C ARG A 66 -20.72 24.78 -11.90
N ASN A 67 -20.22 23.78 -12.62
CA ASN A 67 -20.70 23.42 -13.95
C ASN A 67 -22.05 22.67 -13.91
N ALA A 68 -22.39 22.06 -12.78
CA ALA A 68 -23.65 21.37 -12.53
C ALA A 68 -24.07 21.48 -11.05
N GLU A 69 -25.22 20.91 -10.69
CA GLU A 69 -25.79 20.99 -9.34
C GLU A 69 -25.08 20.08 -8.32
N LEU A 70 -24.61 18.90 -8.74
CA LEU A 70 -24.02 17.89 -7.86
C LEU A 70 -22.63 17.44 -8.36
N LEU A 71 -21.72 17.19 -7.42
CA LEU A 71 -20.45 16.50 -7.64
C LEU A 71 -20.54 15.06 -7.13
N LEU A 72 -20.33 14.10 -8.03
CA LEU A 72 -20.39 12.66 -7.72
C LEU A 72 -19.00 12.10 -7.41
N ASP A 73 -18.07 12.18 -8.37
CA ASP A 73 -16.77 11.52 -8.27
C ASP A 73 -15.63 12.45 -8.64
N SER A 74 -14.42 12.16 -8.15
CA SER A 74 -13.20 12.86 -8.54
C SER A 74 -11.99 11.93 -8.54
N TYR A 75 -11.27 11.92 -9.66
CA TYR A 75 -10.10 11.09 -9.91
C TYR A 75 -8.89 11.98 -10.18
N LEU A 76 -7.78 11.74 -9.48
CA LEU A 76 -6.49 12.33 -9.80
C LEU A 76 -5.89 11.61 -11.00
N CYS A 77 -5.49 12.38 -12.00
CA CYS A 77 -4.93 11.86 -13.24
C CYS A 77 -3.53 12.43 -13.45
N PHE A 78 -2.57 11.57 -13.75
CA PHE A 78 -1.21 11.95 -14.12
C PHE A 78 -0.61 10.92 -15.08
N THR A 79 0.43 11.32 -15.80
CA THR A 79 1.09 10.51 -16.82
C THR A 79 2.46 10.06 -16.32
N LEU A 80 2.73 8.76 -16.38
CA LEU A 80 4.06 8.19 -16.20
C LEU A 80 4.82 8.23 -17.53
N PRO A 81 6.13 8.55 -17.53
CA PRO A 81 6.95 8.60 -18.73
C PRO A 81 7.36 7.18 -19.16
N ASP A 82 7.84 7.06 -20.40
CA ASP A 82 8.62 5.90 -20.81
C ASP A 82 9.96 5.89 -20.06
N ILE A 83 10.38 4.71 -19.59
CA ILE A 83 11.61 4.53 -18.84
C ILE A 83 12.54 3.58 -19.57
N TRP A 84 13.81 3.98 -19.69
CA TRP A 84 14.91 3.14 -20.14
C TRP A 84 15.85 2.89 -18.96
N SER A 85 16.07 1.63 -18.60
CA SER A 85 17.02 1.26 -17.54
C SER A 85 18.35 0.85 -18.15
N PRO A 86 19.40 1.70 -18.10
CA PRO A 86 20.72 1.37 -18.66
C PRO A 86 21.46 0.30 -17.83
N ILE A 87 22.59 -0.16 -18.38
CA ILE A 87 23.58 -0.97 -17.67
C ILE A 87 24.85 -0.15 -17.54
N TRP A 88 25.28 0.08 -16.30
CA TRP A 88 26.50 0.84 -16.04
C TRP A 88 27.74 0.02 -16.40
N PRO A 89 28.67 0.57 -17.21
CA PRO A 89 29.83 -0.15 -17.71
C PRO A 89 30.93 -0.30 -16.65
N PRO A 90 31.79 -1.33 -16.77
CA PRO A 90 32.98 -1.47 -15.95
C PRO A 90 33.99 -0.36 -16.26
N ILE A 91 34.57 0.26 -15.23
CA ILE A 91 35.53 1.38 -15.39
C ILE A 91 36.97 0.87 -15.39
N GLU A 92 37.25 -0.19 -14.64
CA GLU A 92 38.60 -0.73 -14.43
C GLU A 92 38.63 -2.25 -14.62
N VAL A 93 39.83 -2.80 -14.79
CA VAL A 93 40.03 -4.26 -14.90
C VAL A 93 39.65 -4.92 -13.58
N GLY A 94 38.67 -5.83 -13.62
CA GLY A 94 38.11 -6.48 -12.42
C GLY A 94 36.78 -5.88 -11.94
N ASP A 95 36.31 -4.80 -12.58
CA ASP A 95 34.95 -4.30 -12.45
C ASP A 95 33.97 -5.10 -13.33
N ILE A 96 32.69 -5.03 -13.00
CA ILE A 96 31.61 -5.76 -13.68
C ILE A 96 30.57 -4.81 -14.25
N TRP A 97 29.77 -5.30 -15.20
CA TRP A 97 28.59 -4.59 -15.68
C TRP A 97 27.51 -4.54 -14.60
N LYS A 98 26.98 -3.35 -14.33
CA LYS A 98 26.08 -3.08 -13.20
C LYS A 98 24.73 -2.58 -13.71
N PRO A 99 23.71 -3.43 -13.84
CA PRO A 99 22.41 -3.01 -14.35
C PRO A 99 21.61 -2.27 -13.27
N TYR A 100 20.98 -1.15 -13.63
CA TYR A 100 20.18 -0.35 -12.68
C TYR A 100 18.88 -1.04 -12.27
N HIS A 101 18.29 -1.82 -13.18
CA HIS A 101 16.97 -2.46 -13.04
C HIS A 101 15.91 -1.53 -12.44
N PHE A 102 15.68 -0.36 -13.05
CA PHE A 102 14.73 0.64 -12.56
C PHE A 102 13.33 0.05 -12.30
N LYS A 103 12.72 0.33 -11.14
CA LYS A 103 11.33 -0.08 -10.87
C LYS A 103 10.56 1.03 -10.20
N TRP A 104 9.35 1.27 -10.67
CA TRP A 104 8.38 2.04 -9.89
C TRP A 104 7.98 1.26 -8.64
N ILE A 105 7.62 1.96 -7.57
CA ILE A 105 7.13 1.31 -6.35
C ILE A 105 5.77 0.65 -6.57
N ASN A 106 5.46 -0.36 -5.76
CA ASN A 106 4.12 -0.94 -5.73
C ASN A 106 3.10 0.12 -5.29
N ASN A 107 1.88 0.04 -5.83
CA ASN A 107 0.81 1.00 -5.53
C ASN A 107 1.22 2.47 -5.75
N ILE A 108 1.95 2.76 -6.84
CA ILE A 108 2.44 4.11 -7.15
C ILE A 108 1.34 5.17 -7.12
N GLY A 109 0.14 4.87 -7.64
CA GLY A 109 -0.97 5.81 -7.68
C GLY A 109 -1.36 6.35 -6.31
N THR A 110 -1.59 5.48 -5.33
CA THR A 110 -1.95 5.90 -3.96
C THR A 110 -0.73 6.36 -3.17
N SER A 111 0.42 5.74 -3.36
CA SER A 111 1.65 6.07 -2.61
C SER A 111 2.22 7.44 -2.98
N LEU A 112 2.00 7.91 -4.21
CA LEU A 112 2.36 9.25 -4.67
C LEU A 112 1.62 10.35 -3.89
N ILE A 113 0.39 10.07 -3.44
CA ILE A 113 -0.42 11.04 -2.70
C ILE A 113 0.04 11.05 -1.24
N LYS A 114 0.66 12.16 -0.82
CA LYS A 114 1.00 12.40 0.58
C LYS A 114 -0.26 12.67 1.40
N THR A 115 -1.06 13.64 0.97
CA THR A 115 -2.31 14.03 1.65
C THR A 115 -3.34 14.58 0.66
N VAL A 116 -4.61 14.26 0.90
CA VAL A 116 -5.77 14.87 0.25
C VAL A 116 -6.52 15.69 1.29
N LYS A 117 -6.85 16.93 0.97
CA LYS A 117 -7.65 17.85 1.80
C LYS A 117 -8.85 18.33 1.01
N VAL A 118 -10.04 18.15 1.57
CA VAL A 118 -11.29 18.68 1.00
C VAL A 118 -11.75 19.84 1.86
N MET A 119 -11.84 21.03 1.26
CA MET A 119 -12.19 22.27 1.93
C MET A 119 -13.44 22.90 1.30
N ILE A 120 -14.31 23.44 2.15
CA ILE A 120 -15.44 24.27 1.74
C ILE A 120 -15.19 25.67 2.27
N GLY A 121 -14.93 26.63 1.37
CA GLY A 121 -14.44 27.95 1.78
C GLY A 121 -13.10 27.83 2.51
N THR A 122 -13.05 28.23 3.77
CA THR A 122 -11.86 28.12 4.64
C THR A 122 -11.89 26.92 5.59
N GLN A 123 -13.00 26.18 5.64
CA GLN A 123 -13.16 25.07 6.58
C GLN A 123 -12.66 23.77 5.97
N LEU A 124 -11.77 23.08 6.69
CA LEU A 124 -11.35 21.71 6.37
C LEU A 124 -12.46 20.73 6.75
N ILE A 125 -12.94 19.97 5.78
CA ILE A 125 -14.01 18.98 5.98
C ILE A 125 -13.41 17.59 6.19
N GLN A 126 -12.44 17.21 5.37
CA GLN A 126 -11.80 15.89 5.45
C GLN A 126 -10.33 16.00 5.04
N GLU A 127 -9.47 15.26 5.74
CA GLU A 127 -8.05 15.11 5.43
C GLU A 127 -7.62 13.67 5.67
N TYR A 128 -6.92 13.07 4.72
CA TYR A 128 -6.38 11.72 4.82
C TYR A 128 -5.18 11.52 3.86
N PRO A 129 -4.26 10.60 4.15
CA PRO A 129 -3.15 10.26 3.26
C PRO A 129 -3.58 9.33 2.13
N GLY A 130 -2.78 9.25 1.05
CA GLY A 130 -3.05 8.30 -0.04
C GLY A 130 -3.03 6.84 0.38
N GLU A 131 -2.22 6.51 1.39
CA GLU A 131 -2.14 5.18 2.00
C GLU A 131 -3.49 4.72 2.58
N TYR A 132 -4.31 5.65 3.11
CA TYR A 132 -5.66 5.33 3.58
C TYR A 132 -6.55 4.80 2.46
N ILE A 133 -6.47 5.38 1.25
CA ILE A 133 -7.28 4.96 0.09
C ILE A 133 -6.99 3.49 -0.23
N ARG A 134 -5.70 3.10 -0.23
CA ARG A 134 -5.30 1.71 -0.45
C ARG A 134 -5.87 0.82 0.64
N CYS A 135 -5.68 1.16 1.91
CA CYS A 135 -6.13 0.33 3.02
C CYS A 135 -7.66 0.14 3.03
N VAL A 136 -8.45 1.14 2.63
CA VAL A 136 -9.90 1.01 2.46
C VAL A 136 -10.24 0.06 1.30
N VAL A 137 -9.55 0.17 0.17
CA VAL A 137 -9.77 -0.74 -0.98
C VAL A 137 -9.47 -2.17 -0.56
N GLU A 138 -8.36 -2.41 0.14
CA GLU A 138 -8.00 -3.73 0.64
C GLU A 138 -9.05 -4.30 1.60
N ARG A 139 -9.51 -3.49 2.56
CA ARG A 139 -10.49 -3.89 3.57
C ARG A 139 -11.87 -4.15 2.99
N ASP A 140 -12.40 -3.24 2.19
CA ASP A 140 -13.83 -3.19 1.86
C ASP A 140 -14.18 -3.62 0.43
N PHE A 141 -13.23 -3.63 -0.52
CA PHE A 141 -13.54 -3.92 -1.93
C PHE A 141 -13.37 -5.41 -2.25
N SER A 142 -14.24 -5.93 -3.11
CA SER A 142 -14.11 -7.28 -3.64
C SER A 142 -12.91 -7.39 -4.60
N GLU A 143 -12.39 -8.61 -4.77
CA GLU A 143 -11.23 -8.89 -5.62
C GLU A 143 -11.39 -8.37 -7.07
N ALA A 144 -12.59 -8.49 -7.65
CA ALA A 144 -12.85 -7.98 -9.00
C ALA A 144 -12.72 -6.44 -9.09
N LYS A 145 -13.24 -5.72 -8.09
CA LYS A 145 -13.15 -4.25 -8.04
C LYS A 145 -11.72 -3.80 -7.71
N LYS A 146 -11.03 -4.53 -6.83
CA LYS A 146 -9.61 -4.32 -6.51
C LYS A 146 -8.73 -4.49 -7.75
N LYS A 147 -8.92 -5.54 -8.55
CA LYS A 147 -8.15 -5.74 -9.80
C LYS A 147 -8.26 -4.56 -10.77
N ILE A 148 -9.47 -3.99 -10.91
CA ILE A 148 -9.69 -2.79 -11.72
C ILE A 148 -8.96 -1.58 -11.09
N PHE A 149 -9.07 -1.42 -9.77
CA PHE A 149 -8.37 -0.37 -9.05
C PHE A 149 -6.84 -0.47 -9.21
N ASP A 150 -6.25 -1.65 -9.07
CA ASP A 150 -4.82 -1.90 -9.28
C ASP A 150 -4.38 -1.53 -10.70
N THR A 151 -5.19 -1.92 -11.70
CA THR A 151 -4.93 -1.59 -13.10
C THR A 151 -4.98 -0.08 -13.34
N MET A 152 -5.96 0.62 -12.77
CA MET A 152 -6.14 2.07 -12.91
C MET A 152 -5.04 2.87 -12.19
N THR A 153 -4.61 2.41 -11.02
CA THR A 153 -3.62 3.09 -10.16
C THR A 153 -2.17 2.73 -10.47
N GLY A 154 -1.95 1.79 -11.41
CA GLY A 154 -0.61 1.38 -11.85
C GLY A 154 0.04 0.33 -10.94
N ASN A 155 -0.72 -0.36 -10.10
CA ASN A 155 -0.24 -1.49 -9.30
C ASN A 155 -0.26 -2.80 -10.11
N ILE A 156 0.55 -2.84 -11.18
CA ILE A 156 0.63 -3.96 -12.10
C ILE A 156 2.09 -4.40 -12.28
N GLN A 157 2.29 -5.68 -12.54
CA GLN A 157 3.62 -6.27 -12.66
C GLN A 157 4.50 -5.57 -13.70
N GLU A 158 3.93 -5.06 -14.78
CA GLU A 158 4.61 -4.26 -15.81
C GLU A 158 5.39 -3.05 -15.27
N ILE A 159 4.91 -2.47 -14.17
CA ILE A 159 5.40 -1.21 -13.62
C ILE A 159 6.37 -1.48 -12.46
N HIS A 160 5.98 -2.36 -11.55
CA HIS A 160 6.74 -2.60 -10.32
C HIS A 160 7.61 -3.87 -10.33
N SER A 161 7.40 -4.77 -11.30
CA SER A 161 8.13 -6.03 -11.45
C SER A 161 8.37 -6.42 -12.92
N PRO A 162 9.00 -5.53 -13.73
CA PRO A 162 9.26 -5.78 -15.16
C PRO A 162 10.10 -7.04 -15.43
N GLU A 163 10.87 -7.52 -14.46
CA GLU A 163 11.69 -8.75 -14.52
C GLU A 163 10.89 -10.05 -14.58
N ILE A 164 9.61 -10.03 -14.19
CA ILE A 164 8.71 -11.20 -14.22
C ILE A 164 7.61 -11.02 -15.28
N TYR A 165 7.44 -9.80 -15.81
CA TYR A 165 6.34 -9.50 -16.72
C TYR A 165 6.44 -10.23 -18.07
N ASN A 166 7.64 -10.34 -18.64
CA ASN A 166 7.79 -10.91 -19.98
C ASN A 166 7.98 -12.44 -19.93
N ILE A 167 7.10 -13.17 -20.61
CA ILE A 167 7.04 -14.65 -20.64
C ILE A 167 8.33 -15.25 -21.22
N ASP A 168 8.97 -14.56 -22.16
CA ASP A 168 10.16 -15.07 -22.84
C ASP A 168 11.40 -15.13 -21.94
N PHE A 169 11.39 -14.46 -20.78
CA PHE A 169 12.53 -14.41 -19.87
C PHE A 169 12.09 -14.43 -18.40
N VAL A 170 11.86 -15.64 -17.85
CA VAL A 170 11.62 -15.79 -16.41
C VAL A 170 12.85 -15.25 -15.64
N ASN A 171 12.63 -14.19 -14.85
CA ASN A 171 13.62 -13.53 -13.98
C ASN A 171 14.71 -12.69 -14.66
N ASN A 172 14.51 -12.19 -15.88
CA ASN A 172 15.43 -11.21 -16.48
C ASN A 172 14.77 -9.85 -16.70
N TYR A 173 15.44 -8.80 -16.24
CA TYR A 173 14.98 -7.43 -16.42
C TYR A 173 15.22 -6.94 -17.88
N PRO A 174 14.26 -6.20 -18.49
CA PRO A 174 14.42 -5.62 -19.83
C PRO A 174 15.36 -4.41 -19.83
N ASN A 175 16.67 -4.65 -19.84
CA ASN A 175 17.68 -3.59 -19.83
C ASN A 175 17.78 -2.87 -21.20
N ALA A 176 18.01 -1.56 -21.16
CA ALA A 176 18.35 -0.75 -22.32
C ALA A 176 19.88 -0.62 -22.45
N ILE A 177 20.40 -0.67 -23.67
CA ILE A 177 21.84 -0.57 -23.96
C ILE A 177 22.09 0.21 -25.26
N TYR A 178 22.87 1.28 -25.24
CA TYR A 178 23.05 2.12 -26.42
C TYR A 178 23.28 1.34 -27.73
N ARG A 179 22.47 1.66 -28.75
CA ARG A 179 22.56 1.14 -30.12
C ARG A 179 22.26 2.29 -31.08
N GLN A 180 22.71 2.19 -32.33
CA GLN A 180 22.45 3.19 -33.38
C GLN A 180 20.96 3.37 -33.76
N THR A 181 20.06 2.58 -33.18
CA THR A 181 18.61 2.63 -33.40
C THR A 181 17.90 2.85 -32.08
N ASP A 182 16.73 3.49 -32.14
CA ASP A 182 15.89 3.70 -30.96
C ASP A 182 15.56 2.38 -30.27
N GLN A 183 15.69 2.39 -28.94
CA GLN A 183 15.49 1.22 -28.11
C GLN A 183 14.08 1.18 -27.55
N GLU A 184 13.53 -0.02 -27.45
CA GLU A 184 12.30 -0.26 -26.71
C GLU A 184 12.52 0.15 -25.23
N PRO A 185 11.60 0.95 -24.63
CA PRO A 185 11.69 1.29 -23.22
C PRO A 185 11.52 0.05 -22.33
N SER A 186 12.28 0.01 -21.23
CA SER A 186 12.15 -1.01 -20.19
C SER A 186 10.76 -1.02 -19.56
N ILE A 187 10.15 0.16 -19.37
CA ILE A 187 8.78 0.34 -18.88
C ILE A 187 8.09 1.39 -19.74
N ARG A 188 6.97 1.01 -20.36
CA ARG A 188 6.14 1.95 -21.14
C ARG A 188 5.33 2.88 -20.25
N GLY A 189 5.36 4.16 -20.59
CA GLY A 189 4.59 5.24 -19.99
C GLY A 189 3.09 5.08 -20.24
N ARG A 190 2.29 5.58 -19.30
CA ARG A 190 0.82 5.50 -19.34
C ARG A 190 0.16 6.50 -18.42
N LYS A 191 -1.13 6.72 -18.62
CA LYS A 191 -1.96 7.54 -17.73
C LYS A 191 -2.46 6.72 -16.57
N ILE A 192 -2.31 7.27 -15.36
CA ILE A 192 -2.76 6.69 -14.09
C ILE A 192 -3.98 7.48 -13.63
N TYR A 193 -4.98 6.75 -13.12
CA TYR A 193 -6.24 7.30 -12.63
C TYR A 193 -6.46 6.84 -11.18
N VAL A 194 -6.28 7.75 -10.23
CA VAL A 194 -6.39 7.44 -8.80
C VAL A 194 -7.70 8.00 -8.25
N PRO A 195 -8.65 7.17 -7.80
CA PRO A 195 -9.86 7.66 -7.16
C PRO A 195 -9.52 8.23 -5.78
N LEU A 196 -10.01 9.43 -5.47
CA LEU A 196 -9.67 10.09 -4.20
C LEU A 196 -10.46 9.53 -3.02
N ASN A 197 -11.63 8.93 -3.24
CA ASN A 197 -12.52 8.34 -2.24
C ASN A 197 -12.84 9.20 -0.98
N PRO A 198 -13.12 10.52 -1.09
CA PRO A 198 -13.76 11.24 0.00
C PRO A 198 -15.20 10.73 0.22
N TRP A 199 -15.88 11.23 1.25
CA TRP A 199 -17.20 10.75 1.68
C TRP A 199 -18.27 10.68 0.57
N PHE A 200 -18.16 11.50 -0.47
CA PHE A 200 -19.16 11.63 -1.53
C PHE A 200 -19.00 10.67 -2.72
N MET A 201 -17.85 9.99 -2.84
CA MET A 201 -17.54 9.12 -4.01
C MET A 201 -18.15 7.72 -3.96
N ASN A 202 -18.40 7.20 -2.75
CA ASN A 202 -18.82 5.80 -2.63
C ASN A 202 -20.32 5.59 -2.77
N ASN A 203 -21.12 6.65 -2.59
CA ASN A 203 -22.57 6.61 -2.71
C ASN A 203 -23.09 7.91 -3.33
N THR A 204 -23.87 7.79 -4.41
CA THR A 204 -24.48 8.92 -5.10
C THR A 204 -25.43 9.73 -4.21
N GLN A 205 -26.02 9.11 -3.19
CA GLN A 205 -26.89 9.76 -2.21
C GLN A 205 -26.15 10.74 -1.29
N MET A 206 -24.81 10.67 -1.24
CA MET A 206 -23.94 11.56 -0.44
C MET A 206 -23.15 12.54 -1.31
N SER A 207 -23.53 12.68 -2.57
CA SER A 207 -22.94 13.62 -3.51
C SER A 207 -22.96 15.06 -2.98
N VAL A 208 -21.97 15.86 -3.35
CA VAL A 208 -21.85 17.23 -2.83
C VAL A 208 -22.80 18.14 -3.59
N PRO A 209 -23.75 18.81 -2.92
CA PRO A 209 -24.65 19.78 -3.54
C PRO A 209 -23.93 21.12 -3.79
N LEU A 210 -23.32 21.25 -4.97
CA LEU A 210 -22.67 22.49 -5.41
C LEU A 210 -23.68 23.65 -5.50
N VAL A 211 -24.93 23.35 -5.84
CA VAL A 211 -26.02 24.35 -5.87
C VAL A 211 -26.32 24.96 -4.49
N ALA A 212 -26.08 24.20 -3.41
CA ALA A 212 -26.29 24.65 -2.03
C ALA A 212 -25.08 25.43 -1.47
N LEU A 213 -23.97 25.50 -2.19
CA LEU A 213 -22.76 26.22 -1.83
C LEU A 213 -22.63 27.51 -2.64
N GLN A 214 -23.51 28.51 -2.44
CA GLN A 214 -23.47 29.74 -3.24
C GLN A 214 -22.32 30.69 -2.85
N TYR A 215 -22.00 30.78 -1.56
CA TYR A 215 -21.02 31.73 -1.03
C TYR A 215 -19.63 31.11 -0.84
N ASN A 216 -19.57 29.78 -0.70
CA ASN A 216 -18.31 29.06 -0.52
C ASN A 216 -17.94 28.25 -1.77
N GLU A 217 -16.65 28.18 -2.06
CA GLU A 217 -16.11 27.32 -3.12
C GLU A 217 -15.64 25.98 -2.51
N LEU A 218 -15.92 24.88 -3.21
CA LEU A 218 -15.34 23.58 -2.89
C LEU A 218 -13.94 23.51 -3.50
N THR A 219 -12.94 23.24 -2.67
CA THR A 219 -11.54 23.10 -3.09
C THR A 219 -11.00 21.74 -2.67
N ILE A 220 -10.37 21.04 -3.61
CA ILE A 220 -9.62 19.81 -3.32
C ILE A 220 -8.13 20.14 -3.44
N GLU A 221 -7.41 20.02 -2.34
CA GLU A 221 -5.96 20.19 -2.27
C GLU A 221 -5.29 18.83 -2.16
N ILE A 222 -4.31 18.57 -3.02
CA ILE A 222 -3.57 17.31 -3.07
C ILE A 222 -2.09 17.64 -2.96
N THR A 223 -1.41 17.02 -2.00
CA THR A 223 0.05 17.08 -1.89
C THR A 223 0.62 15.78 -2.40
N LEU A 224 1.54 15.85 -3.37
CA LEU A 224 2.24 14.71 -3.94
C LEU A 224 3.65 14.61 -3.37
N LYS A 225 4.09 13.38 -3.10
CA LYS A 225 5.46 13.05 -2.70
C LYS A 225 6.43 13.25 -3.88
N PRO A 226 7.73 13.51 -3.60
CA PRO A 226 8.73 13.70 -4.65
C PRO A 226 9.02 12.42 -5.43
N ILE A 227 9.46 12.56 -6.69
CA ILE A 227 9.73 11.40 -7.57
C ILE A 227 10.84 10.50 -7.03
N LYS A 228 11.83 11.01 -6.30
CA LYS A 228 12.87 10.18 -5.66
C LYS A 228 12.29 9.10 -4.73
N GLU A 229 11.09 9.29 -4.20
CA GLU A 229 10.42 8.32 -3.33
C GLU A 229 9.60 7.27 -4.10
N MET A 230 9.42 7.46 -5.41
CA MET A 230 8.46 6.72 -6.23
C MET A 230 9.10 5.59 -7.05
N PHE A 231 10.43 5.46 -7.06
CA PHE A 231 11.11 4.38 -7.77
C PHE A 231 12.35 3.87 -7.01
N THR A 232 12.83 2.70 -7.39
CA THR A 232 14.03 2.08 -6.83
C THR A 232 14.99 1.68 -7.94
N ILE A 233 16.28 1.68 -7.59
CA ILE A 233 17.37 1.23 -8.46
C ILE A 233 18.30 0.30 -7.68
N ASN A 234 19.06 -0.52 -8.39
CA ASN A 234 20.17 -1.27 -7.84
C ASN A 234 21.31 -0.32 -7.41
N ASN A 235 22.05 -0.69 -6.37
CA ASN A 235 23.20 0.09 -5.94
C ASN A 235 24.41 -0.14 -6.86
N VAL A 236 24.61 0.77 -7.81
CA VAL A 236 25.73 0.72 -8.77
C VAL A 236 27.05 1.22 -8.16
N ALA A 237 27.01 1.86 -6.98
CA ALA A 237 28.16 2.53 -6.39
C ALA A 237 29.06 1.66 -5.49
N GLU A 238 28.51 0.59 -4.92
CA GLU A 238 29.11 -0.11 -3.76
C GLU A 238 30.14 -1.20 -4.07
N ILE A 239 30.54 -1.40 -5.33
CA ILE A 239 31.63 -2.35 -5.64
C ILE A 239 32.96 -1.64 -5.42
N THR A 240 33.37 -1.48 -4.16
CA THR A 240 34.62 -0.79 -3.78
C THR A 240 35.83 -1.70 -3.69
N ASN A 241 35.64 -3.02 -3.59
CA ASN A 241 36.74 -3.98 -3.40
C ASN A 241 36.96 -4.84 -4.65
N LEU A 242 37.97 -4.48 -5.44
CA LEU A 242 38.42 -5.26 -6.61
C LEU A 242 38.91 -6.67 -6.21
N ASP A 243 39.39 -6.84 -4.97
CA ASP A 243 40.01 -8.06 -4.44
C ASP A 243 39.03 -9.11 -3.88
N GLU A 244 37.74 -8.81 -3.78
CA GLU A 244 36.73 -9.77 -3.31
C GLU A 244 36.28 -10.76 -4.42
N SER A 245 35.88 -11.97 -4.01
CA SER A 245 35.39 -13.00 -4.93
C SER A 245 34.14 -12.52 -5.68
N TYR A 246 33.95 -12.97 -6.93
CA TYR A 246 32.82 -12.58 -7.79
C TYR A 246 31.44 -12.75 -7.10
N ILE A 247 31.33 -13.69 -6.15
CA ILE A 247 30.08 -14.05 -5.46
C ILE A 247 29.64 -12.98 -4.45
N THR A 248 30.55 -12.34 -3.70
CA THR A 248 30.17 -11.26 -2.74
C THR A 248 29.86 -9.94 -3.45
N LYS A 249 30.42 -9.73 -4.65
CA LYS A 249 30.12 -8.56 -5.50
C LYS A 249 28.67 -8.56 -6.01
N ASP A 250 28.09 -9.74 -6.21
CA ASP A 250 26.75 -9.91 -6.78
C ASP A 250 25.62 -9.59 -5.78
N SER A 251 25.80 -9.95 -4.51
CA SER A 251 24.76 -9.75 -3.47
C SER A 251 24.52 -8.28 -3.14
N ASN A 252 25.56 -7.46 -3.11
CA ASN A 252 25.44 -6.01 -2.88
C ASN A 252 24.87 -5.28 -4.10
N LEU A 253 25.27 -5.68 -5.32
CA LEU A 253 24.79 -5.09 -6.56
C LEU A 253 23.26 -5.19 -6.71
N PHE A 254 22.66 -6.31 -6.29
CA PHE A 254 21.21 -6.49 -6.34
C PHE A 254 20.44 -5.93 -5.14
N THR A 255 21.12 -5.22 -4.23
CA THR A 255 20.44 -4.50 -3.17
C THR A 255 19.77 -3.25 -3.74
N ARG A 256 18.45 -3.16 -3.51
CA ARG A 256 17.62 -2.03 -3.94
C ARG A 256 17.76 -0.86 -2.99
N ILE A 257 17.97 0.32 -3.56
CA ILE A 257 18.10 1.59 -2.85
C ILE A 257 17.14 2.64 -3.41
N GLN A 258 16.81 3.60 -2.55
CA GLN A 258 16.25 4.88 -2.97
C GLN A 258 17.30 5.66 -3.77
N PRO A 259 16.94 6.25 -4.92
CA PRO A 259 17.85 7.10 -5.68
C PRO A 259 18.25 8.35 -4.88
N ASN A 260 19.53 8.70 -4.95
CA ASN A 260 20.04 9.95 -4.40
C ASN A 260 20.44 10.90 -5.54
N PHE A 261 19.65 11.94 -5.79
CA PHE A 261 19.91 12.92 -6.86
C PHE A 261 21.11 13.86 -6.60
N SER A 262 21.83 13.69 -5.49
CA SER A 262 23.17 14.28 -5.32
C SER A 262 24.24 13.51 -6.08
N ASP A 263 23.96 12.25 -6.44
CA ASP A 263 24.84 11.39 -7.23
C ASP A 263 24.43 11.47 -8.71
N ASP A 264 25.38 11.84 -9.58
CA ASP A 264 25.15 11.95 -11.02
C ASP A 264 24.65 10.62 -11.63
N ARG A 265 25.09 9.48 -11.08
CA ARG A 265 24.67 8.14 -11.53
C ARG A 265 23.19 7.88 -11.32
N HIS A 266 22.54 8.60 -10.43
CA HIS A 266 21.13 8.40 -10.08
C HIS A 266 20.20 9.46 -10.69
N LEU A 267 20.74 10.42 -11.44
CA LEU A 267 19.95 11.51 -12.00
C LEU A 267 18.92 11.02 -13.02
N LEU A 268 17.73 11.62 -12.97
CA LEU A 268 16.55 11.13 -13.66
C LEU A 268 16.69 11.15 -15.20
N TYR A 269 17.45 12.10 -15.76
CA TYR A 269 17.64 12.21 -17.22
C TYR A 269 18.27 10.93 -17.83
N ARG A 270 18.95 10.11 -17.04
CA ARG A 270 19.53 8.83 -17.48
C ARG A 270 18.47 7.78 -17.78
N PHE A 271 17.27 7.94 -17.22
CA PHE A 271 16.15 7.01 -17.34
C PHE A 271 15.02 7.52 -18.24
N LEU A 272 14.93 8.83 -18.49
CA LEU A 272 13.85 9.45 -19.29
C LEU A 272 14.11 9.47 -20.80
N GLN A 273 15.23 8.90 -21.24
CA GLN A 273 15.59 8.81 -22.65
C GLN A 273 16.46 7.56 -22.87
N PRO A 274 16.56 7.06 -24.11
CA PRO A 274 17.50 5.99 -24.45
C PRO A 274 18.93 6.34 -24.02
N PRO A 275 19.74 5.33 -23.61
CA PRO A 275 21.15 5.55 -23.27
C PRO A 275 21.88 6.25 -24.43
N ALA A 276 22.58 7.35 -24.16
CA ALA A 276 23.21 8.17 -25.20
C ALA A 276 24.54 7.59 -25.74
N SER A 277 25.22 6.77 -24.92
CA SER A 277 26.46 6.08 -25.25
C SER A 277 26.56 4.77 -24.45
N LEU A 278 27.53 3.91 -24.78
CA LEU A 278 27.78 2.69 -24.01
C LEU A 278 28.44 3.01 -22.66
N GLU A 279 29.23 4.09 -22.65
CA GLU A 279 30.03 4.56 -21.52
C GLU A 279 29.19 5.38 -20.51
N LEU A 280 28.02 5.89 -20.93
CA LEU A 280 27.09 6.68 -20.12
C LEU A 280 27.70 7.94 -19.49
N TYR A 281 28.70 8.56 -20.12
CA TYR A 281 29.28 9.80 -19.62
C TYR A 281 28.26 10.93 -19.60
N GLU A 282 28.35 11.79 -18.59
CA GLU A 282 27.46 12.95 -18.44
C GLU A 282 27.51 13.88 -19.68
N SER A 283 28.66 13.96 -20.35
CA SER A 283 28.86 14.76 -21.57
C SER A 283 28.04 14.28 -22.78
N ASP A 284 27.71 12.99 -22.82
CA ASP A 284 27.05 12.38 -23.97
C ASP A 284 25.54 12.64 -23.95
N TYR A 285 24.98 12.94 -22.77
CA TYR A 285 23.60 13.32 -22.60
C TYR A 285 23.38 14.79 -22.95
N GLY A 286 22.96 15.05 -24.19
CA GLY A 286 22.60 16.39 -24.64
C GLY A 286 21.36 16.97 -23.95
N ASN A 287 20.42 16.12 -23.53
CA ASN A 287 19.23 16.51 -22.79
C ASN A 287 19.33 16.04 -21.34
N LYS A 288 19.32 16.98 -20.38
CA LYS A 288 19.42 16.70 -18.93
C LYS A 288 18.14 17.06 -18.18
N ILE A 289 16.97 16.84 -18.79
CA ILE A 289 15.68 17.06 -18.12
C ILE A 289 15.57 16.21 -16.85
N THR A 290 15.22 16.86 -15.75
CA THR A 290 14.95 16.20 -14.47
C THR A 290 13.46 16.04 -14.21
N ASN A 291 12.61 16.51 -15.11
CA ASN A 291 11.15 16.41 -15.03
C ASN A 291 10.57 15.97 -16.37
N TRP A 292 9.31 15.57 -16.34
CA TRP A 292 8.50 15.32 -17.53
C TRP A 292 7.14 15.98 -17.35
N ASN A 293 6.41 16.16 -18.45
CA ASN A 293 5.04 16.64 -18.38
C ASN A 293 4.12 15.54 -17.85
N ALA A 294 3.92 15.52 -16.53
CA ALA A 294 3.01 14.60 -15.87
C ALA A 294 1.53 14.93 -16.15
N ASP A 295 1.23 16.15 -16.63
CA ASP A 295 -0.13 16.67 -16.87
C ASP A 295 -1.07 16.38 -15.70
N VAL A 296 -0.68 16.77 -14.48
CA VAL A 296 -1.50 16.55 -13.27
C VAL A 296 -2.82 17.33 -13.37
N HIS A 297 -3.94 16.60 -13.38
CA HIS A 297 -5.30 17.16 -13.44
C HIS A 297 -6.30 16.29 -12.68
N LEU A 298 -7.49 16.84 -12.40
CA LEU A 298 -8.62 16.05 -11.91
C LEU A 298 -9.59 15.74 -13.04
N ILE A 299 -10.19 14.56 -12.99
CA ILE A 299 -11.39 14.23 -13.75
C ILE A 299 -12.52 14.05 -12.75
N SER A 300 -13.57 14.85 -12.87
CA SER A 300 -14.69 14.84 -11.94
C SER A 300 -16.01 14.54 -12.65
N ASN A 301 -16.85 13.71 -12.03
CA ASN A 301 -18.20 13.40 -12.52
C ASN A 301 -19.19 14.38 -11.91
N TYR A 302 -19.92 15.09 -12.76
CA TYR A 302 -20.96 16.04 -12.36
C TYR A 302 -22.33 15.48 -12.73
N CYS A 303 -23.32 15.76 -11.89
CA CYS A 303 -24.72 15.39 -12.12
C CYS A 303 -25.57 16.65 -12.26
N PHE A 304 -26.30 16.71 -13.37
CA PHE A 304 -27.26 17.75 -13.73
C PHE A 304 -28.65 17.32 -13.29
N LEU A 305 -29.31 18.17 -12.51
CA LEU A 305 -30.67 17.94 -12.03
C LEU A 305 -31.68 18.74 -12.84
N THR A 306 -32.96 18.37 -12.78
CA THR A 306 -34.00 19.25 -13.32
C THR A 306 -34.08 20.53 -12.50
N LYS A 307 -34.64 21.58 -13.10
CA LYS A 307 -34.76 22.88 -12.44
C LYS A 307 -35.57 22.79 -11.15
N GLU A 308 -36.63 22.00 -11.14
CA GLU A 308 -37.48 21.78 -9.96
C GLU A 308 -36.67 21.14 -8.83
N GLU A 309 -35.95 20.05 -9.11
CA GLU A 309 -35.13 19.37 -8.10
C GLU A 309 -33.97 20.25 -7.62
N SER A 310 -33.28 20.93 -8.53
CA SER A 310 -32.22 21.90 -8.21
C SER A 310 -32.70 22.98 -7.24
N THR A 311 -33.90 23.55 -7.47
CA THR A 311 -34.48 24.54 -6.54
C THR A 311 -34.81 23.95 -5.18
N VAL A 312 -35.30 22.71 -5.11
CA VAL A 312 -35.55 22.01 -3.85
C VAL A 312 -34.23 21.79 -3.08
N PHE A 313 -33.18 21.35 -3.77
CA PHE A 313 -31.85 21.14 -3.17
C PHE A 313 -31.22 22.44 -2.65
N ALA A 314 -31.42 23.55 -3.34
CA ALA A 314 -30.88 24.86 -2.94
C ALA A 314 -31.64 25.50 -1.76
N LEU A 315 -32.96 25.31 -1.70
CA LEU A 315 -33.81 25.89 -0.67
C LEU A 315 -33.78 25.10 0.64
N ASN A 316 -33.76 23.77 0.54
CA ASN A 316 -33.81 22.90 1.70
C ASN A 316 -32.41 22.63 2.26
N GLU A 317 -32.36 22.49 3.58
CA GLU A 317 -31.17 22.06 4.26
C GLU A 317 -30.81 20.61 3.90
N GLN A 318 -29.55 20.39 3.51
CA GLN A 318 -29.01 19.05 3.30
C GLN A 318 -28.13 18.65 4.48
N LYS A 319 -28.37 17.45 5.03
CA LYS A 319 -27.57 16.85 6.10
C LYS A 319 -27.05 15.50 5.64
N TYR A 320 -25.73 15.33 5.64
CA TYR A 320 -25.10 14.05 5.34
C TYR A 320 -24.37 13.54 6.57
N LEU A 321 -24.58 12.27 6.88
CA LEU A 321 -23.76 11.56 7.84
C LEU A 321 -22.54 11.03 7.11
N MET A 322 -21.38 11.62 7.36
CA MET A 322 -20.12 11.25 6.73
C MET A 322 -19.17 10.56 7.71
N LYS A 323 -18.25 9.78 7.16
CA LYS A 323 -17.09 9.26 7.89
C LYS A 323 -15.92 10.21 7.69
N ASP A 324 -15.55 10.91 8.75
CA ASP A 324 -14.29 11.64 8.83
C ASP A 324 -13.15 10.69 9.21
N VAL A 325 -11.94 10.97 8.74
CA VAL A 325 -10.76 10.13 8.95
C VAL A 325 -9.76 10.88 9.79
N LYS A 326 -9.38 10.32 10.94
CA LYS A 326 -8.21 10.79 11.70
C LYS A 326 -7.04 9.84 11.49
N TYR A 327 -5.88 10.41 11.21
CA TYR A 327 -4.65 9.68 10.96
C TYR A 327 -3.58 10.08 11.97
N ASN A 328 -3.00 9.09 12.66
CA ASN A 328 -1.92 9.26 13.64
C ASN A 328 -0.79 8.27 13.33
N ILE A 329 0.46 8.69 13.55
CA ILE A 329 1.64 7.83 13.43
C ILE A 329 2.32 7.74 14.79
N HIS A 330 2.69 6.53 15.19
CA HIS A 330 3.44 6.26 16.42
C HIS A 330 4.77 5.60 16.07
N TYR A 331 5.87 6.25 16.45
CA TYR A 331 7.24 5.86 16.09
C TYR A 331 7.91 5.04 17.20
N ASN A 332 9.05 4.42 16.86
CA ASN A 332 9.96 3.77 17.80
C ASN A 332 9.33 2.61 18.60
N LEU A 333 8.48 1.80 17.95
CA LEU A 333 7.87 0.63 18.59
C LEU A 333 8.76 -0.59 18.40
N ALA A 334 9.03 -1.33 19.48
CA ALA A 334 9.74 -2.60 19.49
C ALA A 334 9.39 -3.39 20.77
N GLY A 335 9.12 -4.69 20.65
CA GLY A 335 8.66 -5.52 21.77
C GLY A 335 7.30 -5.07 22.31
N THR A 336 7.11 -5.13 23.63
CA THR A 336 5.85 -4.74 24.29
C THR A 336 5.82 -3.24 24.59
N ASN A 337 4.83 -2.54 24.02
CA ASN A 337 4.62 -1.11 24.23
C ASN A 337 3.17 -0.78 24.54
N LYS A 338 2.96 0.32 25.28
CA LYS A 338 1.64 0.94 25.48
C LYS A 338 1.60 2.27 24.75
N VAL A 339 0.71 2.36 23.76
CA VAL A 339 0.57 3.53 22.90
C VAL A 339 -0.73 4.24 23.25
N LYS A 340 -0.64 5.52 23.64
CA LYS A 340 -1.81 6.36 23.88
C LYS A 340 -2.38 6.86 22.55
N ILE A 341 -3.69 6.69 22.36
CA ILE A 341 -4.40 7.15 21.17
C ILE A 341 -5.18 8.42 21.51
N ASP A 342 -4.83 9.53 20.86
CA ASP A 342 -5.57 10.78 21.01
C ASP A 342 -6.81 10.75 20.11
N THR A 343 -7.97 10.50 20.71
CA THR A 343 -9.25 10.42 19.99
C THR A 343 -10.40 11.02 20.80
N ASN A 344 -11.39 11.57 20.09
CA ASN A 344 -12.38 12.51 20.60
C ASN A 344 -13.62 12.55 19.69
N ALA A 345 -14.19 11.40 19.32
CA ALA A 345 -15.36 11.35 18.45
C ALA A 345 -16.17 10.06 18.61
N LEU A 346 -17.26 9.98 17.85
CA LEU A 346 -18.03 8.75 17.66
C LEU A 346 -17.33 7.88 16.60
N VAL A 347 -16.57 6.88 17.04
CA VAL A 347 -15.70 6.06 16.19
C VAL A 347 -16.41 4.79 15.72
N SER A 348 -16.35 4.52 14.41
CA SER A 348 -16.91 3.31 13.80
C SER A 348 -15.91 2.16 13.72
N SER A 349 -14.65 2.46 13.38
CA SER A 349 -13.62 1.46 13.13
C SER A 349 -12.22 2.05 13.25
N TRP A 350 -11.29 1.18 13.61
CA TRP A 350 -9.85 1.40 13.53
C TRP A 350 -9.24 0.49 12.49
N MET A 351 -8.24 1.00 11.80
CA MET A 351 -7.45 0.25 10.84
C MET A 351 -6.01 0.70 11.00
N TRP A 352 -5.09 -0.25 11.11
CA TRP A 352 -3.68 0.09 11.28
C TRP A 352 -2.78 -0.93 10.63
N PHE A 353 -1.55 -0.51 10.37
CA PHE A 353 -0.48 -1.37 9.92
C PHE A 353 0.83 -0.94 10.57
N PHE A 354 1.82 -1.82 10.53
CA PHE A 354 3.17 -1.52 10.96
C PHE A 354 4.09 -1.43 9.74
N ARG A 355 5.06 -0.53 9.82
CA ARG A 355 6.12 -0.40 8.83
C ARG A 355 7.46 -0.30 9.52
N ARG A 356 8.51 -0.85 8.92
CA ARG A 356 9.88 -0.67 9.45
C ARG A 356 10.32 0.78 9.28
N SER A 357 11.05 1.30 10.26
CA SER A 357 11.60 2.66 10.24
C SER A 357 12.61 2.88 9.10
N ASP A 358 13.22 1.82 8.57
CA ASP A 358 14.21 1.86 7.49
C ASP A 358 13.59 1.68 6.07
N ALA A 359 12.25 1.67 5.96
CA ALA A 359 11.57 1.45 4.68
C ALA A 359 11.83 2.57 3.65
N TYR A 360 12.13 3.79 4.11
CA TYR A 360 12.40 4.95 3.26
C TYR A 360 13.67 4.78 2.42
N GLU A 361 14.69 4.11 2.95
CA GLU A 361 15.97 3.89 2.28
C GLU A 361 15.83 3.05 0.99
N ARG A 362 14.70 2.36 0.84
CA ARG A 362 14.43 1.43 -0.26
C ARG A 362 13.10 1.72 -0.95
N ASN A 363 12.44 2.84 -0.62
CA ASN A 363 11.10 3.19 -1.07
C ASN A 363 10.07 2.04 -0.95
N GLN A 364 10.15 1.24 0.11
CA GLN A 364 9.23 0.13 0.38
C GLN A 364 8.01 0.60 1.19
N TRP A 365 7.38 1.70 0.75
CA TRP A 365 6.28 2.35 1.47
C TRP A 365 5.06 1.47 1.65
N SER A 366 4.84 0.58 0.68
CA SER A 366 3.71 -0.34 0.63
C SER A 366 3.93 -1.66 1.38
N ASN A 367 5.11 -1.86 1.97
CA ASN A 367 5.48 -3.09 2.66
C ASN A 367 5.14 -2.98 4.15
N TYR A 368 4.11 -3.71 4.59
CA TYR A 368 3.66 -3.72 5.99
C TYR A 368 4.14 -4.96 6.77
N THR A 369 5.26 -5.54 6.32
CA THR A 369 5.85 -6.75 6.88
C THR A 369 7.19 -6.47 7.55
N ASN A 370 7.64 -7.42 8.35
CA ASN A 370 8.96 -7.39 8.97
C ASN A 370 10.11 -7.60 7.96
N TRP A 371 9.81 -8.07 6.75
CA TRP A 371 10.84 -8.33 5.75
C TRP A 371 11.37 -7.04 5.13
N LYS A 372 12.68 -7.00 4.85
CA LYS A 372 13.36 -5.84 4.23
C LYS A 372 12.76 -5.47 2.87
N THR A 373 12.30 -6.49 2.14
CA THR A 373 11.58 -6.40 0.86
C THR A 373 10.34 -7.31 0.91
N ILE A 374 9.53 -7.33 -0.14
CA ILE A 374 8.34 -8.19 -0.23
C ILE A 374 8.69 -9.70 -0.25
N ASN A 375 9.94 -10.03 -0.61
CA ASN A 375 10.41 -11.40 -0.68
C ASN A 375 10.96 -11.86 0.67
N LYS A 376 10.80 -13.16 0.96
CA LYS A 376 11.35 -13.77 2.17
C LYS A 376 12.88 -13.62 2.17
N PRO A 377 13.50 -13.18 3.28
CA PRO A 377 14.93 -12.89 3.31
C PRO A 377 15.81 -14.15 3.24
N SER A 378 15.34 -15.29 3.76
CA SER A 378 16.10 -16.54 3.71
C SER A 378 16.13 -17.18 2.32
N THR A 379 17.32 -17.49 1.83
CA THR A 379 17.53 -18.43 0.72
C THR A 379 17.66 -19.86 1.25
N LEU A 380 17.41 -20.84 0.38
CA LEU A 380 17.72 -22.24 0.68
C LEU A 380 19.23 -22.47 0.51
N LEU A 381 19.78 -23.37 1.31
CA LEU A 381 21.19 -23.75 1.29
C LEU A 381 21.43 -24.95 0.39
N GLU A 382 22.61 -25.03 -0.21
CA GLU A 382 23.07 -26.24 -0.91
C GLU A 382 23.71 -27.23 0.07
N SER A 383 23.87 -28.48 -0.36
CA SER A 383 24.46 -29.55 0.47
C SER A 383 25.88 -29.20 0.96
N SER A 384 26.66 -28.51 0.13
CA SER A 384 28.02 -28.07 0.44
C SER A 384 28.08 -27.13 1.65
N ASP A 385 27.01 -26.38 1.90
CA ASP A 385 26.97 -25.33 2.92
C ASP A 385 26.65 -25.88 4.32
N ILE A 386 26.09 -27.08 4.40
CA ILE A 386 25.58 -27.69 5.64
C ILE A 386 26.62 -28.65 6.23
N GLY A 387 27.37 -29.34 5.36
CA GLY A 387 28.39 -30.30 5.77
C GLY A 387 27.85 -31.55 6.48
N ALA A 388 26.55 -31.85 6.37
CA ALA A 388 25.95 -33.04 6.93
C ALA A 388 26.21 -34.25 6.03
N THR A 389 26.78 -35.31 6.58
CA THR A 389 27.05 -36.55 5.85
C THR A 389 26.54 -37.77 6.60
N VAL A 390 26.10 -38.79 5.86
CA VAL A 390 25.65 -40.07 6.41
C VAL A 390 26.51 -41.19 5.83
N ASP A 391 26.94 -42.11 6.68
CA ASP A 391 27.64 -43.33 6.26
C ASP A 391 26.64 -44.40 5.87
N ILE A 392 26.83 -45.02 4.70
CA ILE A 392 25.99 -46.10 4.20
C ILE A 392 26.72 -47.44 4.41
N SER A 393 26.02 -48.40 5.02
CA SER A 393 26.54 -49.76 5.20
C SER A 393 26.84 -50.41 3.84
N GLY A 394 28.12 -50.74 3.59
CA GLY A 394 28.59 -51.31 2.33
C GLY A 394 29.13 -50.30 1.31
N TYR A 395 29.24 -49.02 1.67
CA TYR A 395 29.88 -47.97 0.88
C TYR A 395 31.01 -47.32 1.71
N GLN A 396 32.17 -47.04 1.10
CA GLN A 396 33.36 -46.62 1.85
C GLN A 396 33.42 -45.12 2.16
N ASN A 397 32.63 -44.30 1.46
CA ASN A 397 32.61 -42.85 1.65
C ASN A 397 31.30 -42.42 2.34
N SER A 398 31.36 -41.30 3.04
CA SER A 398 30.14 -40.66 3.52
C SER A 398 29.43 -39.97 2.35
N VAL A 399 28.11 -39.91 2.40
CA VAL A 399 27.32 -39.19 1.38
C VAL A 399 26.55 -38.05 2.00
N THR A 400 26.37 -37.00 1.21
CA THR A 400 25.53 -35.87 1.56
C THR A 400 24.07 -36.18 1.20
N PRO A 401 23.08 -35.46 1.78
CA PRO A 401 21.68 -35.63 1.40
C PRO A 401 21.35 -35.20 -0.04
N SER A 402 22.33 -34.73 -0.82
CA SER A 402 22.22 -34.44 -2.25
C SER A 402 22.84 -35.51 -3.13
N GLU A 403 23.29 -36.63 -2.56
CA GLU A 403 23.95 -37.72 -3.26
C GLU A 403 23.20 -39.04 -3.03
N ASN A 404 22.77 -39.67 -4.13
CA ASN A 404 22.23 -41.02 -4.11
C ASN A 404 23.33 -42.01 -4.47
N VAL A 405 23.49 -43.05 -3.65
CA VAL A 405 24.35 -44.20 -4.00
C VAL A 405 23.52 -45.22 -4.75
N ILE A 406 23.83 -45.44 -6.02
CA ILE A 406 23.17 -46.43 -6.88
C ILE A 406 24.12 -47.57 -7.23
N TYR A 407 23.57 -48.76 -7.46
CA TYR A 407 24.33 -49.89 -8.01
C TYR A 407 24.22 -49.87 -9.53
N ASN A 408 25.36 -49.74 -10.21
CA ASN A 408 25.41 -49.78 -11.68
C ASN A 408 25.40 -51.20 -12.25
N ASP A 409 25.78 -52.19 -11.44
CA ASP A 409 25.81 -53.60 -11.82
C ASP A 409 25.58 -54.46 -10.56
N GLU A 410 24.41 -55.10 -10.48
CA GLU A 410 24.03 -55.98 -9.37
C GLU A 410 25.00 -57.17 -9.21
N ALA A 411 25.71 -57.56 -10.28
CA ALA A 411 26.65 -58.69 -10.26
C ALA A 411 28.03 -58.32 -9.67
N ASN A 412 28.50 -57.09 -9.87
CA ASN A 412 29.84 -56.64 -9.46
C ASN A 412 29.86 -55.63 -8.29
N ARG A 413 28.69 -55.23 -7.77
CA ARG A 413 28.54 -54.29 -6.64
C ARG A 413 29.32 -52.96 -6.83
N ARG A 414 29.45 -52.50 -8.07
CA ARG A 414 30.05 -51.19 -8.36
C ARG A 414 29.02 -50.09 -8.07
N THR A 415 29.40 -49.16 -7.20
CA THR A 415 28.58 -48.05 -6.72
C THR A 415 28.94 -46.76 -7.44
N ASP A 416 27.93 -46.02 -7.87
CA ASP A 416 28.05 -44.70 -8.48
C ASP A 416 27.22 -43.67 -7.68
N ILE A 417 27.62 -42.40 -7.78
CA ILE A 417 26.93 -41.27 -7.15
C ILE A 417 26.06 -40.58 -8.20
N GLU A 418 24.76 -40.51 -7.94
CA GLU A 418 23.83 -39.65 -8.66
C GLU A 418 23.52 -38.41 -7.83
N TYR A 419 23.83 -37.23 -8.35
CA TYR A 419 23.56 -35.95 -7.68
C TYR A 419 22.11 -35.55 -7.85
N VAL A 420 21.47 -35.19 -6.73
CA VAL A 420 20.09 -34.71 -6.66
C VAL A 420 20.09 -33.26 -6.21
N ASN A 421 19.25 -32.43 -6.82
CA ASN A 421 19.15 -31.01 -6.49
C ASN A 421 18.29 -30.76 -5.24
N ASN A 422 18.69 -31.35 -4.11
CA ASN A 422 18.06 -31.11 -2.82
C ASN A 422 18.58 -29.80 -2.24
N LEU A 423 17.65 -28.94 -1.83
CA LEU A 423 17.90 -27.66 -1.18
C LEU A 423 17.37 -27.69 0.25
N PHE A 424 18.04 -27.00 1.17
CA PHE A 424 17.77 -27.12 2.60
C PHE A 424 17.38 -25.80 3.24
N THR A 425 16.61 -25.87 4.33
CA THR A 425 16.24 -24.69 5.11
C THR A 425 17.43 -24.17 5.92
N PRO A 426 17.63 -22.85 6.01
CA PRO A 426 18.67 -22.28 6.86
C PRO A 426 18.31 -22.36 8.35
N VAL A 427 19.23 -21.94 9.21
CA VAL A 427 19.01 -21.81 10.66
C VAL A 427 17.82 -20.90 10.93
N PHE A 428 17.02 -21.26 11.94
CA PHE A 428 15.87 -20.45 12.37
C PHE A 428 16.30 -19.02 12.69
N SER A 429 15.59 -18.03 12.13
CA SER A 429 15.79 -16.61 12.39
C SER A 429 14.43 -15.93 12.50
N GLN A 430 14.28 -15.07 13.50
CA GLN A 430 13.08 -14.27 13.72
C GLN A 430 12.82 -13.27 12.59
N GLU A 431 13.84 -12.91 11.81
CA GLU A 431 13.69 -12.07 10.61
C GLU A 431 12.84 -12.73 9.53
N ASN A 432 12.72 -14.06 9.56
CA ASN A 432 11.87 -14.81 8.63
C ASN A 432 10.39 -14.73 9.01
N GLU A 433 10.05 -14.29 10.22
CA GLU A 433 8.66 -14.03 10.60
C GLU A 433 8.13 -12.82 9.82
N LYS A 434 7.00 -13.01 9.14
CA LYS A 434 6.46 -12.02 8.20
C LYS A 434 5.71 -10.87 8.90
N TYR A 435 4.84 -11.22 9.85
CA TYR A 435 3.94 -10.26 10.50
C TYR A 435 4.60 -9.63 11.72
N ILE A 436 4.54 -8.30 11.82
CA ILE A 436 5.20 -7.53 12.89
C ILE A 436 4.45 -7.66 14.21
N LEU A 437 3.12 -7.58 14.18
CA LEU A 437 2.26 -7.67 15.36
C LEU A 437 2.11 -9.12 15.79
N GLN A 438 2.36 -9.41 17.08
CA GLN A 438 2.12 -10.71 17.68
C GLN A 438 0.81 -10.68 18.49
N ASN A 439 0.68 -9.71 19.40
CA ASN A 439 -0.48 -9.59 20.28
C ASN A 439 -0.95 -8.14 20.43
N PHE A 440 -2.25 -7.97 20.67
CA PHE A 440 -2.89 -6.66 20.78
C PHE A 440 -4.04 -6.67 21.79
N SER A 441 -4.10 -5.62 22.62
CA SER A 441 -5.17 -5.34 23.58
C SER A 441 -5.62 -3.89 23.51
N ILE A 442 -6.87 -3.63 23.89
CA ILE A 442 -7.45 -2.28 23.96
C ILE A 442 -7.80 -1.95 25.40
N LEU A 443 -7.28 -0.83 25.91
CA LEU A 443 -7.60 -0.31 27.24
C LEU A 443 -8.34 1.03 27.13
N LEU A 444 -9.42 1.15 27.90
CA LEU A 444 -10.19 2.38 28.07
C LEU A 444 -10.23 2.73 29.56
N ASP A 445 -9.67 3.88 29.94
CA ASP A 445 -9.49 4.35 31.32
C ASP A 445 -8.87 3.28 32.25
N GLY A 446 -7.89 2.54 31.73
CA GLY A 446 -7.18 1.49 32.46
C GLY A 446 -7.93 0.15 32.59
N LYS A 447 -9.14 0.04 32.02
CA LYS A 447 -9.88 -1.23 31.94
C LYS A 447 -9.75 -1.85 30.56
N TYR A 448 -9.63 -3.18 30.51
CA TYR A 448 -9.60 -3.91 29.25
C TYR A 448 -10.98 -3.85 28.58
N ARG A 449 -11.04 -3.23 27.41
CA ARG A 449 -12.15 -3.36 26.47
C ARG A 449 -11.97 -4.62 25.63
N GLU A 450 -10.75 -4.87 25.18
CA GLU A 450 -10.36 -6.09 24.49
C GLU A 450 -9.13 -6.64 25.20
N VAL A 451 -9.18 -7.92 25.57
CA VAL A 451 -8.08 -8.59 26.26
C VAL A 451 -6.93 -8.86 25.29
N ASN A 452 -5.80 -9.34 25.81
CA ASN A 452 -4.67 -9.68 24.97
C ASN A 452 -5.00 -10.84 24.04
N LEU A 453 -5.05 -10.53 22.74
CA LEU A 453 -5.44 -11.44 21.68
C LEU A 453 -4.39 -11.46 20.58
N ASP A 454 -4.28 -12.59 19.88
CA ASP A 454 -3.31 -12.78 18.81
C ASP A 454 -3.64 -11.90 17.59
N ALA A 455 -2.62 -11.45 16.88
CA ALA A 455 -2.74 -10.59 15.71
C ALA A 455 -3.61 -11.18 14.59
N GLY A 456 -3.68 -12.52 14.50
CA GLY A 456 -4.52 -13.23 13.55
C GLY A 456 -6.01 -12.93 13.70
N ILE A 457 -6.47 -12.52 14.89
CA ILE A 457 -7.87 -12.13 15.11
C ILE A 457 -8.20 -10.85 14.35
N TYR A 458 -7.32 -9.86 14.42
CA TYR A 458 -7.50 -8.56 13.76
C TYR A 458 -7.16 -8.58 12.26
N ASN A 459 -6.35 -9.55 11.83
CA ASN A 459 -5.98 -9.74 10.43
C ASN A 459 -6.98 -10.62 9.65
N TYR A 460 -7.59 -11.62 10.31
CA TYR A 460 -8.44 -12.60 9.64
C TYR A 460 -9.89 -12.60 10.15
N LEU A 461 -10.12 -12.70 11.47
CA LEU A 461 -11.47 -12.89 12.02
C LEU A 461 -12.32 -11.62 11.94
N GLU A 462 -11.77 -10.47 12.32
CA GLU A 462 -12.48 -9.19 12.28
C GLU A 462 -12.90 -8.80 10.84
N PRO A 463 -12.00 -8.84 9.84
CA PRO A 463 -12.40 -8.62 8.46
C PRO A 463 -13.36 -9.68 7.93
N TYR A 464 -13.16 -10.97 8.24
CA TYR A 464 -14.07 -12.03 7.80
C TYR A 464 -15.52 -11.82 8.28
N ARG A 465 -15.69 -11.24 9.48
CA ARG A 465 -17.02 -10.94 10.04
C ARG A 465 -17.67 -9.73 9.39
N ALA A 466 -16.92 -8.64 9.19
CA ALA A 466 -17.49 -7.30 8.99
C ALA A 466 -17.12 -6.64 7.65
N SER A 467 -16.21 -7.21 6.87
CA SER A 467 -15.63 -6.62 5.67
C SER A 467 -15.49 -7.65 4.54
N ASN A 468 -15.14 -7.20 3.32
CA ASN A 468 -14.96 -8.09 2.15
C ASN A 468 -13.48 -8.28 1.81
N LEU A 469 -12.62 -8.32 2.83
CA LEU A 469 -11.16 -8.20 2.74
C LEU A 469 -10.57 -8.95 1.55
N SER A 470 -9.78 -8.22 0.76
CA SER A 470 -8.82 -8.80 -0.17
C SER A 470 -7.47 -8.92 0.53
N ASN A 471 -6.81 -10.05 0.29
CA ASN A 471 -5.59 -10.49 0.94
C ASN A 471 -4.45 -9.45 0.78
N ASP A 472 -4.25 -8.59 1.78
CA ASP A 472 -3.03 -7.76 1.93
C ASP A 472 -2.27 -8.19 3.18
N ILE A 473 -0.95 -8.05 3.10
CA ILE A 473 -0.04 -8.59 4.09
C ILE A 473 0.19 -7.54 5.17
N GLY A 474 -0.42 -7.72 6.34
CA GLY A 474 -0.10 -6.93 7.55
C GLY A 474 -0.99 -5.73 7.81
N LEU A 475 -2.20 -5.71 7.22
CA LEU A 475 -3.26 -4.76 7.58
C LEU A 475 -4.14 -5.35 8.70
N TYR A 476 -4.30 -4.62 9.79
CA TYR A 476 -5.13 -5.02 10.92
C TYR A 476 -6.34 -4.09 11.00
N CYS A 477 -7.49 -4.62 11.41
CA CYS A 477 -8.66 -3.80 11.67
C CYS A 477 -9.40 -4.20 12.95
N TYR A 478 -10.11 -3.24 13.51
CA TYR A 478 -11.02 -3.44 14.63
C TYR A 478 -12.30 -2.67 14.37
N ASN A 479 -13.43 -3.38 14.35
CA ASN A 479 -14.71 -2.79 13.98
C ASN A 479 -15.65 -2.73 15.19
N PHE A 480 -16.11 -1.51 15.53
CA PHE A 480 -17.17 -1.32 16.52
C PHE A 480 -18.56 -1.52 15.91
N GLY A 481 -18.67 -1.42 14.58
CA GLY A 481 -19.88 -1.70 13.82
C GLY A 481 -19.98 -3.16 13.36
N ILE A 482 -21.20 -3.56 12.97
CA ILE A 482 -21.48 -4.90 12.44
C ILE A 482 -20.91 -5.07 11.03
N ASN A 483 -20.91 -4.00 10.23
CA ASN A 483 -20.48 -4.02 8.83
C ASN A 483 -19.75 -2.72 8.46
N THR A 484 -18.64 -2.84 7.73
CA THR A 484 -17.88 -1.70 7.18
C THR A 484 -18.23 -1.37 5.72
N THR A 485 -18.81 -2.34 5.00
CA THR A 485 -19.06 -2.26 3.55
C THR A 485 -20.29 -1.46 3.18
N ASP A 486 -21.30 -1.42 4.05
CA ASP A 486 -22.43 -0.51 3.92
C ASP A 486 -21.98 0.88 4.37
N MET A 487 -21.68 1.72 3.38
CA MET A 487 -21.18 3.07 3.61
C MET A 487 -22.29 4.08 3.92
N TYR A 488 -23.56 3.68 3.87
CA TYR A 488 -24.70 4.56 4.10
C TYR A 488 -25.30 4.38 5.49
N GLN A 489 -25.65 3.14 5.87
CA GLN A 489 -26.35 2.87 7.12
C GLN A 489 -25.36 2.57 8.26
N PRO A 490 -25.32 3.38 9.33
CA PRO A 490 -24.51 3.06 10.49
C PRO A 490 -24.95 1.76 11.14
N SER A 491 -23.96 0.94 11.51
CA SER A 491 -24.16 -0.40 12.08
C SER A 491 -23.51 -0.57 13.46
N GLY A 492 -23.08 0.52 14.09
CA GLY A 492 -22.44 0.55 15.41
C GLY A 492 -21.28 1.54 15.46
N ALA A 493 -21.05 2.10 16.65
CA ALA A 493 -19.94 3.00 16.95
C ALA A 493 -19.78 3.12 18.47
N ILE A 494 -18.59 3.50 18.91
CA ILE A 494 -18.31 3.83 20.31
C ILE A 494 -18.02 5.33 20.44
N ASN A 495 -18.58 5.97 21.46
CA ASN A 495 -18.27 7.36 21.73
C ASN A 495 -17.01 7.45 22.61
N LEU A 496 -15.88 7.75 21.98
CA LEU A 496 -14.59 7.84 22.66
C LEU A 496 -14.39 9.14 23.43
N SER A 497 -15.23 10.16 23.21
CA SER A 497 -15.19 11.41 23.98
C SER A 497 -15.55 11.24 25.46
N ARG A 498 -16.00 10.04 25.86
CA ARG A 498 -16.37 9.69 27.24
C ARG A 498 -15.22 9.09 28.05
N PHE A 499 -14.12 8.74 27.39
CA PHE A 499 -12.94 8.16 28.04
C PHE A 499 -11.80 9.18 28.03
N ASN A 500 -11.07 9.27 29.13
CA ASN A 500 -9.94 10.19 29.27
C ASN A 500 -8.65 9.60 28.71
N LYS A 501 -8.48 8.28 28.86
CA LYS A 501 -7.27 7.56 28.50
C LYS A 501 -7.62 6.35 27.64
N ILE A 502 -7.15 6.36 26.39
CA ILE A 502 -7.36 5.28 25.42
C ILE A 502 -5.99 4.80 25.00
N GLU A 503 -5.72 3.51 25.21
CA GLU A 503 -4.38 2.94 25.02
C GLU A 503 -4.46 1.61 24.28
N PHE A 504 -3.51 1.41 23.38
CA PHE A 504 -3.22 0.11 22.77
C PHE A 504 -2.03 -0.51 23.48
N GLU A 505 -2.21 -1.73 23.96
CA GLU A 505 -1.12 -2.57 24.44
C GLU A 505 -0.74 -3.54 23.33
N ILE A 506 0.47 -3.37 22.81
CA ILE A 506 0.93 -3.97 21.57
C ILE A 506 2.20 -4.73 21.86
N THR A 507 2.28 -5.99 21.41
CA THR A 507 3.52 -6.76 21.39
C THR A 507 3.92 -7.01 19.95
N THR A 508 5.06 -6.45 19.54
CA THR A 508 5.68 -6.71 18.23
C THR A 508 6.83 -7.69 18.37
N ILE A 509 7.28 -8.23 17.24
CA ILE A 509 8.60 -8.86 17.12
C ILE A 509 9.68 -7.92 17.70
N GLU A 510 10.71 -8.49 18.32
CA GLU A 510 11.89 -7.74 18.73
C GLU A 510 12.89 -7.71 17.56
N PRO A 511 13.25 -6.53 17.04
CA PRO A 511 14.23 -6.42 15.97
C PRO A 511 15.63 -6.80 16.47
N GLN A 512 16.56 -7.05 15.55
CA GLN A 512 17.95 -7.30 15.90
C GLN A 512 18.58 -6.09 16.59
N ILE A 513 19.32 -6.36 17.68
CA ILE A 513 20.09 -5.35 18.40
C ILE A 513 21.19 -4.83 17.46
N ASP A 514 21.34 -3.53 17.39
CA ASP A 514 22.43 -2.90 16.65
C ASP A 514 23.77 -3.26 17.34
N PRO A 515 24.68 -4.00 16.67
CA PRO A 515 25.97 -4.35 17.24
C PRO A 515 26.84 -3.13 17.56
N SER A 516 26.52 -1.98 16.97
CA SER A 516 27.22 -0.69 17.16
C SER A 516 26.58 0.17 18.25
N ALA A 517 25.53 -0.32 18.94
CA ALA A 517 24.90 0.42 20.03
C ALA A 517 25.81 0.41 21.28
N GLU A 518 26.42 1.57 21.56
CA GLU A 518 27.16 1.78 22.81
C GLU A 518 26.19 2.11 23.96
N PHE A 519 26.27 1.34 25.04
CA PHE A 519 25.53 1.59 26.28
C PHE A 519 26.45 2.31 27.27
N PHE A 520 26.14 3.56 27.62
CA PHE A 520 26.90 4.30 28.63
C PHE A 520 26.36 3.98 30.03
N THR A 521 27.02 3.08 30.74
CA THR A 521 26.69 2.77 32.13
C THR A 521 27.27 3.84 33.05
N ILE A 522 26.39 4.63 33.68
CA ILE A 522 26.74 5.61 34.72
C ILE A 522 26.83 4.84 36.04
N CYS A 523 28.03 4.74 36.60
CA CYS A 523 28.29 4.13 37.90
C CYS A 523 28.56 5.19 38.99
N ASP A 524 28.34 4.82 40.25
CA ASP A 524 28.77 5.62 41.41
C ASP A 524 30.27 5.46 41.68
N GLU A 525 30.77 6.21 42.66
CA GLU A 525 32.19 6.16 43.09
C GLU A 525 32.63 4.77 43.59
N ASN A 526 31.69 3.85 43.88
CA ASN A 526 31.93 2.47 44.29
C ASN A 526 31.75 1.45 43.14
N GLY A 527 31.50 1.92 41.90
CA GLY A 527 31.28 1.06 40.73
C GLY A 527 29.88 0.45 40.64
N GLN A 528 28.92 0.91 41.45
CA GLN A 528 27.54 0.45 41.43
C GLN A 528 26.74 1.22 40.37
N ILE A 529 26.02 0.49 39.51
CA ILE A 529 25.31 1.07 38.36
C ILE A 529 24.15 1.96 38.85
N ILE A 530 24.21 3.27 38.60
CA ILE A 530 23.17 4.26 38.96
C ILE A 530 22.17 4.45 37.80
N GLY A 531 22.61 4.24 36.56
CA GLY A 531 21.75 4.32 35.38
C GLY A 531 22.51 4.03 34.09
N VAL A 532 21.80 3.75 33.01
CA VAL A 532 22.39 3.59 31.68
C VAL A 532 21.84 4.71 30.80
N SER A 533 22.72 5.55 30.27
CA SER A 533 22.38 6.56 29.26
C SER A 533 22.66 6.00 27.87
N LYS A 534 21.90 6.45 26.88
CA LYS A 534 21.89 5.87 25.54
C LYS A 534 21.80 6.97 24.48
N ASP A 535 22.75 6.95 23.55
CA ASP A 535 22.88 7.98 22.51
C ASP A 535 22.27 7.54 21.17
N ARG A 536 22.08 6.22 20.93
CA ARG A 536 21.54 5.63 19.68
C ARG A 536 20.44 4.60 19.92
N SER A 537 19.66 4.27 18.89
CA SER A 537 18.62 3.20 18.94
C SER A 537 19.22 1.86 19.43
N GLN A 538 18.44 1.03 20.15
CA GLN A 538 18.90 -0.32 20.54
C GLN A 538 19.03 -1.25 19.35
N TYR A 539 18.19 -1.01 18.36
CA TYR A 539 17.84 -1.93 17.32
C TYR A 539 18.24 -1.32 15.99
N LEU A 540 18.64 -2.17 15.04
CA LEU A 540 18.98 -1.77 13.66
C LEU A 540 17.81 -1.03 12.99
N TYR A 541 16.58 -1.39 13.35
CA TYR A 541 15.36 -0.72 12.94
C TYR A 541 14.31 -0.83 14.04
N THR A 542 13.31 0.04 14.00
CA THR A 542 12.11 -0.05 14.85
C THR A 542 10.88 -0.09 13.96
N TYR A 543 9.69 -0.17 14.57
CA TYR A 543 8.42 -0.14 13.83
C TYR A 543 7.67 1.17 14.05
N GLU A 544 7.02 1.62 12.98
CA GLU A 544 6.08 2.73 12.95
C GLU A 544 4.67 2.15 12.84
N MET A 545 3.77 2.51 13.77
CA MET A 545 2.36 2.17 13.67
C MET A 545 1.60 3.33 13.01
N HIS A 546 0.95 3.03 11.90
CA HIS A 546 0.09 3.94 11.18
C HIS A 546 -1.36 3.61 11.51
N LEU A 547 -2.05 4.52 12.21
CA LEU A 547 -3.42 4.31 12.67
C LEU A 547 -4.40 5.24 11.93
N PHE A 548 -5.40 4.63 11.30
CA PHE A 548 -6.55 5.29 10.72
C PHE A 548 -7.79 5.04 11.59
N GLU A 549 -8.47 6.12 11.93
CA GLU A 549 -9.71 6.10 12.69
C GLU A 549 -10.84 6.71 11.87
N GLU A 550 -11.90 5.93 11.63
CA GLU A 550 -13.12 6.39 10.98
C GLU A 550 -14.13 6.86 12.02
N ARG A 551 -14.60 8.09 11.86
CA ARG A 551 -15.45 8.79 12.82
C ARG A 551 -16.72 9.26 12.13
N TYR A 552 -17.87 9.08 12.77
CA TYR A 552 -19.08 9.70 12.27
C TYR A 552 -19.10 11.20 12.58
N ASN A 553 -19.43 11.99 11.56
CA ASN A 553 -19.71 13.42 11.69
C ASN A 553 -20.87 13.80 10.75
N ILE A 554 -21.51 14.92 11.04
CA ILE A 554 -22.63 15.43 10.23
C ILE A 554 -22.13 16.65 9.45
N LEU A 555 -22.22 16.58 8.12
CA LEU A 555 -21.97 17.69 7.21
C LEU A 555 -23.30 18.34 6.86
N ARG A 556 -23.43 19.64 7.16
CA ARG A 556 -24.64 20.42 6.93
C ARG A 556 -24.40 21.43 5.81
N PHE A 557 -25.29 21.47 4.84
CA PHE A 557 -25.37 22.53 3.83
C PHE A 557 -26.61 23.38 4.11
N LEU A 558 -26.40 24.66 4.40
CA LEU A 558 -27.47 25.61 4.72
C LEU A 558 -27.09 27.01 4.25
N SER A 559 -28.04 27.72 3.65
CA SER A 559 -27.92 29.15 3.30
C SER A 559 -26.66 29.49 2.50
N GLY A 560 -26.27 28.63 1.56
CA GLY A 560 -25.11 28.88 0.69
C GLY A 560 -23.75 28.47 1.29
N ASN A 561 -23.72 27.91 2.49
CA ASN A 561 -22.53 27.47 3.21
C ASN A 561 -22.58 25.97 3.52
N GLY A 562 -21.42 25.34 3.69
CA GLY A 562 -21.27 23.96 4.13
C GLY A 562 -20.26 23.86 5.26
N GLY A 563 -20.54 23.05 6.28
CA GLY A 563 -19.66 22.87 7.43
C GLY A 563 -20.01 21.67 8.30
N LEU A 564 -19.02 21.22 9.07
CA LEU A 564 -19.19 20.13 10.03
C LEU A 564 -19.97 20.58 11.27
N LEU A 565 -20.85 19.73 11.77
CA LEU A 565 -21.62 19.98 12.98
C LEU A 565 -20.74 19.87 14.24
N TYR A 566 -19.85 18.88 14.28
CA TYR A 566 -18.89 18.70 15.37
C TYR A 566 -17.49 19.07 14.88
N ALA A 567 -16.78 19.88 15.66
CA ALA A 567 -15.38 20.20 15.39
C ALA A 567 -14.50 18.94 15.52
N ARG A 568 -13.41 18.90 14.73
CA ARG A 568 -12.43 17.81 14.71
C ARG A 568 -11.61 17.74 15.99
#